data_AF-A0A9D0RDD6-F1
#
_entry.id   AF-A0A9D0RDD6-F1
#
_cell.length_a   1.000
_cell.length_b   1.000
_cell.length_c   1.000
_cell.angle_alpha   90.00
_cell.angle_beta   90.00
_cell.angle_gamma   90.00
#
_symmetry.space_group_name_H-M   'P 1'
#
loop_
_entity.id
_entity.type
_entity.pdbx_description
1 polymer ?
#
loop_
_entity_poly.entity_id
_entity_poly.type
_entity_poly.pdbx_seq_one_letter_code
_entity_poly.pdbx_strand_id
1 'polypeptide(L)'
;MGRKLFATLAATLLLSACASLLEPFAPLTPESALPPAEPAPKAPAVPAAAAKEKSPEELALVDAAWLLEYYRSLDERKRAELKAEYAAVREALEIAPTAREQLRLAILMTVPRTPYYNPNRSAKLLRTFADESSQPAPLRNLAYLIHDKVRTRQRSNRQLRAARRELKARQAEIDTLHQQLEALKVIERSLHERKKIEMTDTP
;
A
#
# COMPACT_ATOMS: atom_id res chain seq x y z
N MET A 1 26.15 -22.95 22.42
CA MET A 1 24.76 -23.45 22.45
C MET A 1 23.85 -22.45 23.19
N GLY A 2 23.51 -21.30 22.60
CA GLY A 2 22.82 -20.24 23.38
C GLY A 2 21.98 -19.24 22.59
N ARG A 3 21.57 -19.54 21.35
CA ARG A 3 20.79 -18.60 20.51
C ARG A 3 19.43 -19.12 20.06
N LYS A 4 18.99 -20.29 20.55
CA LYS A 4 17.71 -20.91 20.16
C LYS A 4 16.58 -20.76 21.19
N LEU A 5 16.83 -20.16 22.35
CA LEU A 5 15.85 -20.09 23.45
C LEU A 5 15.04 -18.78 23.51
N PHE A 6 15.38 -17.75 22.72
CA PHE A 6 14.63 -16.48 22.71
C PHE A 6 13.54 -16.39 21.65
N ALA A 7 13.37 -17.41 20.80
CA ALA A 7 12.43 -17.38 19.67
C ALA A 7 11.03 -17.96 19.98
N THR A 8 10.81 -18.53 21.16
CA THR A 8 9.56 -19.26 21.47
C THR A 8 8.60 -18.53 22.41
N LEU A 9 8.98 -17.38 22.99
CA LEU A 9 8.19 -16.73 24.05
C LEU A 9 7.31 -15.56 23.58
N ALA A 10 7.40 -15.14 22.32
CA ALA A 10 6.58 -14.05 21.76
C ALA A 10 5.29 -14.54 21.05
N ALA A 11 5.08 -15.85 20.95
CA ALA A 11 3.98 -16.45 20.17
C ALA A 11 2.69 -16.72 20.97
N THR A 12 2.66 -16.46 22.28
CA THR A 12 1.52 -16.82 23.15
C THR A 12 0.70 -15.63 23.66
N LEU A 13 1.02 -14.39 23.28
CA LEU A 13 0.33 -13.19 23.77
C LEU A 13 -0.66 -12.54 22.79
N LEU A 14 -0.91 -13.14 21.62
CA LEU A 14 -1.78 -12.57 20.58
C LEU A 14 -3.15 -13.27 20.39
N LEU A 15 -3.52 -14.23 21.25
CA LEU A 15 -4.81 -14.93 21.15
C LEU A 15 -5.91 -14.48 22.14
N SER A 16 -5.70 -13.40 22.91
CA SER A 16 -6.65 -12.97 23.96
C SER A 16 -7.41 -11.67 23.62
N ALA A 17 -7.87 -11.49 22.38
CA ALA A 17 -8.60 -10.26 22.00
C ALA A 17 -9.84 -10.47 21.11
N CYS A 18 -10.33 -11.69 20.88
CA CYS A 18 -11.45 -11.96 19.96
C CYS A 18 -12.74 -12.48 20.62
N ALA A 19 -13.04 -12.12 21.87
CA ALA A 19 -14.19 -12.70 22.59
C ALA A 19 -15.27 -11.70 23.05
N SER A 20 -15.43 -10.52 22.43
CA SER A 20 -16.36 -9.50 22.97
C SER A 20 -17.24 -8.78 21.95
N LEU A 21 -17.73 -9.47 20.93
CA LEU A 21 -18.85 -8.98 20.10
C LEU A 21 -19.79 -10.16 19.79
N LEU A 22 -20.52 -10.63 20.81
CA LEU A 22 -21.67 -11.50 20.64
C LEU A 22 -22.85 -10.87 21.37
N GLU A 23 -23.74 -10.26 20.58
CA GLU A 23 -25.03 -9.75 21.04
C GLU A 23 -25.93 -10.90 21.53
N PRO A 24 -26.60 -10.77 22.68
CA PRO A 24 -27.75 -11.61 22.97
C PRO A 24 -28.98 -11.03 22.27
N PHE A 25 -29.39 -11.70 21.20
CA PHE A 25 -30.67 -11.52 20.53
C PHE A 25 -31.80 -11.85 21.51
N ALA A 26 -32.63 -10.86 21.85
CA ALA A 26 -33.78 -11.05 22.72
C ALA A 26 -34.90 -11.81 21.97
N PRO A 27 -35.56 -12.79 22.60
CA PRO A 27 -36.62 -13.58 21.98
C PRO A 27 -37.92 -12.77 21.84
N LEU A 28 -38.56 -12.93 20.68
CA LEU A 28 -39.90 -12.44 20.38
C LEU A 28 -40.92 -13.16 21.26
N THR A 29 -41.69 -12.39 22.04
CA THR A 29 -42.93 -12.88 22.65
C THR A 29 -44.04 -12.96 21.60
N PRO A 30 -44.79 -14.06 21.52
CA PRO A 30 -46.04 -14.13 20.77
C PRO A 30 -47.19 -13.84 21.73
N GLU A 31 -47.91 -12.73 21.55
CA GLU A 31 -49.19 -12.57 22.25
C GLU A 31 -50.29 -12.04 21.33
N SER A 32 -51.08 -13.03 20.94
CA SER A 32 -52.40 -13.01 20.34
C SER A 32 -53.37 -12.05 21.03
N ALA A 33 -54.01 -11.18 20.24
CA ALA A 33 -55.39 -10.77 20.47
C ALA A 33 -56.03 -10.27 19.15
N LEU A 34 -56.73 -11.17 18.46
CA LEU A 34 -57.83 -10.83 17.54
C LEU A 34 -59.09 -10.55 18.38
N PRO A 35 -59.96 -9.63 17.95
CA PRO A 35 -61.19 -10.06 17.25
C PRO A 35 -61.70 -9.02 16.21
N PRO A 36 -62.92 -9.15 15.67
CA PRO A 36 -63.42 -10.18 14.76
C PRO A 36 -63.70 -9.59 13.35
N ALA A 37 -63.79 -10.49 12.37
CA ALA A 37 -64.00 -10.21 10.95
C ALA A 37 -65.45 -9.83 10.58
N GLU A 38 -65.61 -8.92 9.61
CA GLU A 38 -66.65 -8.93 8.56
C GLU A 38 -66.40 -7.80 7.51
N PRO A 39 -66.91 -7.83 6.27
CA PRO A 39 -66.60 -8.77 5.18
C PRO A 39 -66.16 -8.09 3.86
N ALA A 40 -65.26 -8.76 3.13
CA ALA A 40 -65.12 -8.86 1.65
C ALA A 40 -64.96 -7.57 0.77
N PRO A 41 -64.61 -7.71 -0.52
CA PRO A 41 -63.25 -7.93 -1.01
C PRO A 41 -62.82 -6.80 -1.95
N LYS A 42 -61.63 -6.22 -1.75
CA LYS A 42 -60.93 -5.50 -2.82
C LYS A 42 -59.58 -6.15 -3.01
N ALA A 43 -59.43 -6.75 -4.19
CA ALA A 43 -58.21 -7.34 -4.68
C ALA A 43 -57.01 -6.45 -4.33
N PRO A 44 -55.98 -6.96 -3.62
CA PRO A 44 -54.71 -6.27 -3.58
C PRO A 44 -54.15 -6.37 -4.99
N ALA A 45 -54.28 -5.28 -5.75
CA ALA A 45 -53.36 -5.00 -6.83
C ALA A 45 -51.97 -5.07 -6.20
N VAL A 46 -51.23 -6.13 -6.55
CA VAL A 46 -49.81 -6.21 -6.30
C VAL A 46 -49.19 -4.92 -6.83
N PRO A 47 -48.62 -4.03 -5.99
CA PRO A 47 -47.70 -3.06 -6.52
C PRO A 47 -46.51 -3.89 -6.99
N ALA A 48 -46.40 -3.99 -8.31
CA ALA A 48 -45.22 -4.43 -9.02
C ALA A 48 -43.99 -3.93 -8.25
N ALA A 49 -43.14 -4.86 -7.85
CA ALA A 49 -41.87 -4.58 -7.21
C ALA A 49 -41.14 -3.52 -8.03
N ALA A 50 -41.19 -2.28 -7.55
CA ALA A 50 -40.41 -1.20 -8.10
C ALA A 50 -38.96 -1.62 -7.94
N ALA A 51 -38.32 -1.96 -9.06
CA ALA A 51 -36.88 -2.07 -9.12
C ALA A 51 -36.35 -0.73 -8.62
N LYS A 52 -35.83 -0.71 -7.38
CA LYS A 52 -35.10 0.44 -6.84
C LYS A 52 -33.92 0.67 -7.78
N GLU A 53 -34.05 1.64 -8.68
CA GLU A 53 -32.91 2.16 -9.41
C GLU A 53 -31.91 2.65 -8.36
N LYS A 54 -30.72 2.05 -8.38
CA LYS A 54 -29.66 2.36 -7.42
C LYS A 54 -29.33 3.84 -7.52
N SER A 55 -29.21 4.51 -6.38
CA SER A 55 -28.87 5.93 -6.38
C SER A 55 -27.47 6.15 -6.99
N PRO A 56 -27.18 7.33 -7.56
CA PRO A 56 -25.83 7.65 -8.06
C PRO A 56 -24.73 7.45 -7.01
N GLU A 57 -25.07 7.63 -5.73
CA GLU A 57 -24.17 7.43 -4.60
C GLU A 57 -23.90 5.94 -4.32
N GLU A 58 -24.92 5.09 -4.42
CA GLU A 58 -24.77 3.64 -4.31
C GLU A 58 -23.89 3.07 -5.44
N LEU A 59 -24.06 3.57 -6.67
CA LEU A 59 -23.23 3.18 -7.81
C LEU A 59 -21.76 3.59 -7.58
N ALA A 60 -21.51 4.78 -7.08
CA ALA A 60 -20.16 5.25 -6.76
C ALA A 60 -19.49 4.44 -5.64
N LEU A 61 -20.26 3.93 -4.68
CA LEU A 61 -19.75 3.05 -3.63
C LEU A 61 -19.33 1.69 -4.21
N VAL A 62 -20.12 1.14 -5.13
CA VAL A 62 -19.78 -0.09 -5.86
C VAL A 62 -18.51 0.10 -6.68
N ASP A 63 -18.39 1.22 -7.39
CA ASP A 63 -17.18 1.54 -8.15
C ASP A 63 -15.95 1.72 -7.24
N ALA A 64 -16.10 2.36 -6.08
CA ALA A 64 -15.02 2.51 -5.11
C ALA A 64 -14.55 1.15 -4.55
N ALA A 65 -15.49 0.27 -4.21
CA ALA A 65 -15.18 -1.08 -3.75
C ALA A 65 -14.49 -1.91 -4.85
N TRP A 66 -14.97 -1.81 -6.08
CA TRP A 66 -14.33 -2.45 -7.24
C TRP A 66 -12.92 -1.94 -7.48
N LEU A 67 -12.70 -0.61 -7.40
CA LEU A 67 -11.38 0.00 -7.58
C LEU A 67 -10.38 -0.42 -6.49
N LEU A 68 -10.86 -0.63 -5.26
CA LEU A 68 -10.04 -1.16 -4.17
C LEU A 68 -9.61 -2.61 -4.44
N GLU A 69 -10.53 -3.45 -4.88
CA GLU A 69 -10.21 -4.84 -5.23
C GLU A 69 -9.29 -4.91 -6.46
N TYR A 70 -9.56 -4.07 -7.46
CA TYR A 70 -8.69 -3.87 -8.60
C TYR A 70 -7.27 -3.51 -8.14
N TYR A 71 -7.12 -2.52 -7.25
CA TYR A 71 -5.84 -2.11 -6.70
C TYR A 71 -5.09 -3.26 -6.03
N ARG A 72 -5.78 -4.11 -5.26
CA ARG A 72 -5.18 -5.30 -4.62
C ARG A 72 -4.69 -6.31 -5.65
N SER A 73 -5.48 -6.57 -6.70
CA SER A 73 -5.13 -7.53 -7.76
C SER A 73 -3.88 -7.14 -8.56
N LEU A 74 -3.51 -5.86 -8.58
CA LEU A 74 -2.37 -5.38 -9.38
C LEU A 74 -1.02 -5.94 -8.90
N ASP A 75 -0.88 -6.26 -7.62
CA ASP A 75 0.36 -6.78 -7.07
C ASP A 75 0.63 -8.25 -7.51
N GLU A 76 -0.42 -8.98 -7.89
CA GLU A 76 -0.35 -10.40 -8.30
C GLU A 76 -0.17 -10.58 -9.81
N ARG A 77 -0.45 -9.54 -10.61
CA ARG A 77 -0.43 -9.61 -12.07
C ARG A 77 0.98 -9.63 -12.66
N LYS A 78 1.13 -10.34 -13.77
CA LYS A 78 2.40 -10.37 -14.52
C LYS A 78 2.60 -9.07 -15.30
N ARG A 79 3.86 -8.75 -15.63
CA ARG A 79 4.20 -7.53 -16.39
C ARG A 79 3.49 -7.43 -17.74
N ALA A 80 3.30 -8.55 -18.44
CA ALA A 80 2.60 -8.58 -19.71
C ALA A 80 1.12 -8.22 -19.55
N GLU A 81 0.46 -8.76 -18.52
CA GLU A 81 -0.93 -8.46 -18.18
C GLU A 81 -1.10 -6.99 -17.79
N LEU A 82 -0.21 -6.45 -16.96
CA LEU A 82 -0.25 -5.04 -16.58
C LEU A 82 -0.05 -4.11 -17.78
N LYS A 83 0.75 -4.50 -18.78
CA LYS A 83 0.92 -3.72 -20.02
C LYS A 83 -0.35 -3.74 -20.87
N ALA A 84 -0.99 -4.90 -21.01
CA ALA A 84 -2.26 -5.03 -21.72
C ALA A 84 -3.36 -4.22 -21.02
N GLU A 85 -3.43 -4.31 -19.69
CA GLU A 85 -4.34 -3.54 -18.85
C GLU A 85 -4.14 -2.03 -19.05
N TYR A 86 -2.90 -1.55 -19.06
CA TYR A 86 -2.60 -0.14 -19.30
C TYR A 86 -3.06 0.33 -20.68
N ALA A 87 -2.88 -0.50 -21.72
CA ALA A 87 -3.36 -0.18 -23.07
C ALA A 87 -4.90 -0.11 -23.10
N ALA A 88 -5.58 -1.10 -22.50
CA ALA A 88 -7.03 -1.17 -22.43
C ALA A 88 -7.64 0.03 -21.68
N VAL A 89 -7.04 0.45 -20.56
CA VAL A 89 -7.50 1.62 -19.80
C VAL A 89 -7.31 2.91 -20.60
N ARG A 90 -6.21 3.03 -21.35
CA ARG A 90 -6.00 4.19 -22.22
C ARG A 90 -7.05 4.25 -23.32
N GLU A 91 -7.30 3.14 -24.01
CA GLU A 91 -8.32 3.06 -25.04
C GLU A 91 -9.72 3.39 -24.49
N ALA A 92 -10.07 2.83 -23.31
CA ALA A 92 -11.33 3.13 -22.65
C ALA A 92 -11.48 4.62 -22.31
N LEU A 93 -10.39 5.30 -21.93
CA LEU A 93 -10.41 6.75 -21.67
C LEU A 93 -10.58 7.59 -22.93
N GLU A 94 -10.05 7.17 -24.07
CA GLU A 94 -10.26 7.86 -25.35
C GLU A 94 -11.72 7.73 -25.81
N ILE A 95 -12.36 6.58 -25.54
CA ILE A 95 -13.76 6.33 -25.89
C ILE A 95 -14.71 7.07 -24.92
N ALA A 96 -14.48 6.91 -23.61
CA ALA A 96 -15.34 7.46 -22.56
C ALA A 96 -14.52 7.83 -21.31
N PRO A 97 -14.24 9.13 -21.08
CA PRO A 97 -13.41 9.58 -19.97
C PRO A 97 -14.18 9.58 -18.63
N THR A 98 -14.62 8.41 -18.18
CA THR A 98 -15.37 8.26 -16.92
C THR A 98 -14.45 8.40 -15.70
N ALA A 99 -15.02 8.83 -14.57
CA ALA A 99 -14.33 8.94 -13.29
C ALA A 99 -13.61 7.64 -12.89
N ARG A 100 -14.27 6.49 -13.13
CA ARG A 100 -13.70 5.16 -12.85
C ARG A 100 -12.45 4.89 -13.67
N GLU A 101 -12.48 5.13 -14.98
CA GLU A 101 -11.30 4.88 -15.84
C GLU A 101 -10.16 5.86 -15.53
N GLN A 102 -10.46 7.10 -15.16
CA GLN A 102 -9.44 8.07 -14.73
C GLN A 102 -8.72 7.60 -13.46
N LEU A 103 -9.47 7.12 -12.46
CA LEU A 103 -8.90 6.56 -11.25
C LEU A 103 -8.14 5.26 -11.53
N ARG A 104 -8.66 4.38 -12.38
CA ARG A 104 -7.99 3.13 -12.79
C ARG A 104 -6.63 3.40 -13.43
N LEU A 105 -6.55 4.42 -14.30
CA LEU A 105 -5.29 4.88 -14.88
C LEU A 105 -4.35 5.41 -13.81
N ALA A 106 -4.83 6.29 -12.94
CA ALA A 106 -4.01 6.88 -11.88
C ALA A 106 -3.44 5.79 -10.95
N ILE A 107 -4.23 4.78 -10.63
CA ILE A 107 -3.84 3.61 -9.86
C ILE A 107 -2.75 2.79 -10.56
N LEU A 108 -2.90 2.47 -11.85
CA LEU A 108 -1.89 1.72 -12.62
C LEU A 108 -0.51 2.39 -12.61
N MET A 109 -0.49 3.72 -12.64
CA MET A 109 0.73 4.51 -12.63
C MET A 109 1.46 4.48 -11.26
N THR A 110 0.85 3.91 -10.22
CA THR A 110 1.47 3.67 -8.91
C THR A 110 2.25 2.36 -8.82
N VAL A 111 2.06 1.44 -9.79
CA VAL A 111 2.64 0.09 -9.76
C VAL A 111 4.11 0.15 -10.20
N PRO A 112 5.06 -0.25 -9.33
CA PRO A 112 6.49 -0.18 -9.63
C PRO A 112 6.90 -1.20 -10.69
N ARG A 113 8.11 -1.06 -11.25
CA ARG A 113 8.71 -2.02 -12.22
C ARG A 113 7.93 -2.13 -13.55
N THR A 114 7.15 -1.12 -13.87
CA THR A 114 6.44 -0.97 -15.15
C THR A 114 6.98 0.25 -15.90
N PRO A 115 6.91 0.29 -17.25
CA PRO A 115 7.39 1.42 -18.03
C PRO A 115 6.54 2.69 -17.85
N TYR A 116 5.28 2.53 -17.43
CA TYR A 116 4.34 3.63 -17.14
C TYR A 116 4.28 3.99 -15.65
N TYR A 117 5.19 3.46 -14.83
CA TYR A 117 5.32 3.85 -13.43
C TYR A 117 5.70 5.33 -13.35
N ASN A 118 4.76 6.15 -12.89
CA ASN A 118 4.98 7.58 -12.67
C ASN A 118 4.18 8.04 -11.46
N PRO A 119 4.76 7.93 -10.25
CA PRO A 119 4.05 8.23 -9.02
C PRO A 119 3.77 9.73 -8.86
N ASN A 120 4.53 10.62 -9.52
CA ASN A 120 4.28 12.06 -9.49
C ASN A 120 3.04 12.43 -10.30
N ARG A 121 2.94 11.89 -11.53
CA ARG A 121 1.77 12.12 -12.38
C ARG A 121 0.52 11.47 -11.77
N SER A 122 0.65 10.24 -11.24
CA SER A 122 -0.42 9.59 -10.48
C SER A 122 -0.89 10.44 -9.30
N ALA A 123 0.02 10.91 -8.44
CA ALA A 123 -0.34 11.74 -7.29
C ALA A 123 -1.03 13.06 -7.71
N LYS A 124 -0.59 13.69 -8.81
CA LYS A 124 -1.26 14.88 -9.34
C LYS A 124 -2.70 14.57 -9.77
N LEU A 125 -2.90 13.51 -10.56
CA LEU A 125 -4.23 13.10 -11.02
C LEU A 125 -5.16 12.76 -9.86
N LEU A 126 -4.69 11.96 -8.89
CA LEU A 126 -5.47 11.60 -7.70
C LEU A 126 -5.83 12.83 -6.87
N ARG A 127 -4.92 13.80 -6.74
CA ARG A 127 -5.18 15.03 -5.99
C ARG A 127 -6.23 15.90 -6.69
N THR A 128 -6.08 16.11 -8.01
CA THR A 128 -7.06 16.88 -8.80
C THR A 128 -8.44 16.23 -8.71
N PHE A 129 -8.51 14.92 -8.91
CA PHE A 129 -9.77 14.18 -8.80
C PHE A 129 -10.40 14.28 -7.41
N ALA A 130 -9.59 14.20 -6.34
CA ALA A 130 -10.09 14.30 -4.98
C ALA A 130 -10.58 15.72 -4.61
N ASP A 131 -10.00 16.75 -5.23
CA ASP A 131 -10.39 18.15 -5.02
C ASP A 131 -11.61 18.58 -5.85
N GLU A 132 -11.99 17.82 -6.89
CA GLU A 132 -13.19 18.05 -7.68
C GLU A 132 -14.47 17.75 -6.88
N SER A 133 -15.26 18.78 -6.57
CA SER A 133 -16.52 18.66 -5.84
C SER A 133 -17.65 18.00 -6.62
N SER A 134 -17.52 17.92 -7.95
CA SER A 134 -18.46 17.22 -8.83
C SER A 134 -18.40 15.70 -8.70
N GLN A 135 -17.31 15.16 -8.13
CA GLN A 135 -17.12 13.72 -7.99
C GLN A 135 -17.84 13.18 -6.74
N PRO A 136 -18.37 11.94 -6.79
CA PRO A 136 -18.99 11.31 -5.63
C PRO A 136 -18.03 11.19 -4.44
N ALA A 137 -18.55 11.42 -3.23
CA ALA A 137 -17.76 11.38 -1.99
C ALA A 137 -16.96 10.08 -1.79
N PRO A 138 -17.50 8.86 -2.07
CA PRO A 138 -16.75 7.62 -1.92
C PRO A 138 -15.49 7.56 -2.79
N LEU A 139 -15.59 8.00 -4.06
CA LEU A 139 -14.48 8.01 -5.01
C LEU A 139 -13.43 9.06 -4.65
N ARG A 140 -13.86 10.23 -4.16
CA ARG A 140 -12.95 11.27 -3.67
C ARG A 140 -12.15 10.81 -2.46
N ASN A 141 -12.82 10.17 -1.49
CA ASN A 141 -12.17 9.62 -0.29
C ASN A 141 -11.15 8.54 -0.66
N LEU A 142 -11.50 7.66 -1.59
CA LEU A 142 -10.57 6.67 -2.13
C LEU A 142 -9.37 7.34 -2.81
N ALA A 143 -9.60 8.35 -3.64
CA ALA A 143 -8.52 9.08 -4.30
C ALA A 143 -7.57 9.76 -3.31
N TYR A 144 -8.09 10.37 -2.23
CA TYR A 144 -7.28 10.92 -1.15
C TYR A 144 -6.42 9.85 -0.44
N LEU A 145 -7.01 8.69 -0.12
CA LEU A 145 -6.30 7.59 0.52
C LEU A 145 -5.15 7.07 -0.35
N ILE A 146 -5.42 6.83 -1.64
CA ILE A 146 -4.39 6.34 -2.57
C ILE A 146 -3.31 7.42 -2.77
N HIS A 147 -3.70 8.69 -2.88
CA HIS A 147 -2.76 9.81 -2.97
C HIS A 147 -1.81 9.83 -1.76
N ASP A 148 -2.35 9.74 -0.54
CA ASP A 148 -1.52 9.74 0.67
C ASP A 148 -0.56 8.54 0.71
N LYS A 149 -1.05 7.34 0.36
CA LYS A 149 -0.20 6.14 0.25
C LYS A 149 0.95 6.33 -0.74
N VAL A 150 0.67 6.93 -1.91
CA VAL A 150 1.70 7.24 -2.92
C VAL A 150 2.71 8.24 -2.37
N ARG A 151 2.27 9.30 -1.69
CA ARG A 151 3.16 10.31 -1.09
C ARG A 151 4.03 9.71 0.00
N THR A 152 3.47 8.91 0.88
CA THR A 152 4.19 8.22 1.96
C THR A 152 5.26 7.29 1.38
N ARG A 153 4.91 6.50 0.37
CA ARG A 153 5.88 5.65 -0.34
C ARG A 153 6.99 6.46 -1.01
N GLN A 154 6.68 7.62 -1.61
CA GLN A 154 7.69 8.49 -2.20
C GLN A 154 8.65 9.05 -1.15
N ARG A 155 8.16 9.52 0.00
CA ARG A 155 8.99 10.02 1.10
C ARG A 155 9.91 8.92 1.64
N SER A 156 9.36 7.74 1.90
CA SER A 156 10.12 6.57 2.35
C SER A 156 11.22 6.17 1.34
N ASN A 157 10.89 6.14 0.04
CA ASN A 157 11.89 5.86 -1.00
C ASN A 157 13.00 6.92 -1.07
N ARG A 158 12.70 8.20 -0.82
CA ARG A 158 13.72 9.26 -0.77
C ARG A 158 14.65 9.07 0.43
N GLN A 159 14.08 8.79 1.61
CA GLN A 159 14.86 8.50 2.83
C GLN A 159 15.76 7.28 2.63
N LEU A 160 15.23 6.19 2.06
CA LEU A 160 16.01 4.99 1.76
C LEU A 160 17.18 5.28 0.80
N ARG A 161 16.96 6.12 -0.22
CA ARG A 161 18.02 6.53 -1.15
C ARG A 161 19.08 7.39 -0.44
N ALA A 162 18.68 8.29 0.45
CA ALA A 162 19.62 9.10 1.23
C ALA A 162 20.47 8.22 2.15
N ALA A 163 19.84 7.34 2.94
CA ALA A 163 20.55 6.40 3.82
C ALA A 163 21.53 5.49 3.05
N ARG A 164 21.15 5.00 1.87
CA ARG A 164 22.06 4.21 1.01
C ARG A 164 23.26 5.00 0.50
N ARG A 165 23.12 6.31 0.25
CA ARG A 165 24.24 7.16 -0.16
C ARG A 165 25.19 7.41 1.01
N GLU A 166 24.64 7.69 2.18
CA GLU A 166 25.41 7.86 3.41
C GLU A 166 26.20 6.59 3.76
N LEU A 167 25.57 5.42 3.71
CA LEU A 167 26.23 4.14 3.96
C LEU A 167 27.41 3.90 3.00
N LYS A 168 27.24 4.24 1.71
CA LYS A 168 28.34 4.15 0.74
C LYS A 168 29.47 5.12 1.03
N ALA A 169 29.16 6.35 1.43
CA ALA A 169 30.17 7.35 1.78
C ALA A 169 30.99 6.90 3.01
N ARG A 170 30.30 6.39 4.05
CA ARG A 170 30.95 5.83 5.24
C ARG A 170 31.81 4.61 4.92
N GLN A 171 31.36 3.74 4.04
CA GLN A 171 32.18 2.60 3.62
C GLN A 171 33.45 3.06 2.91
N ALA A 172 33.37 4.05 2.01
CA ALA A 172 34.54 4.60 1.34
C ALA A 172 35.51 5.29 2.32
N GLU A 173 35.00 5.97 3.33
CA GLU A 173 35.78 6.55 4.42
C GLU A 173 36.53 5.46 5.21
N ILE A 174 35.85 4.39 5.59
CA ILE A 174 36.46 3.23 6.27
C ILE A 174 37.56 2.60 5.41
N ASP A 175 37.29 2.38 4.12
CA ASP A 175 38.28 1.78 3.20
C ASP A 175 39.52 2.67 3.07
N THR A 176 39.34 4.00 3.08
CA THR A 176 40.43 4.97 3.04
C THR A 176 41.25 4.95 4.33
N LEU A 177 40.59 4.90 5.50
CA LEU A 177 41.25 4.78 6.79
C LEU A 177 42.02 3.45 6.92
N HIS A 178 41.47 2.35 6.41
CA HIS A 178 42.19 1.08 6.34
C HIS A 178 43.45 1.16 5.48
N GLN A 179 43.38 1.80 4.31
CA GLN A 179 44.56 2.01 3.46
C GLN A 179 45.63 2.85 4.16
N GLN A 180 45.24 3.90 4.88
CA GLN A 180 46.15 4.72 5.68
C GLN A 180 46.79 3.92 6.81
N LEU A 181 46.01 3.11 7.54
CA LEU A 181 46.54 2.24 8.60
C LEU A 181 47.54 1.23 8.06
N GLU A 182 47.26 0.59 6.92
CA GLU A 182 48.20 -0.34 6.30
C GLU A 182 49.48 0.36 5.81
N ALA A 183 49.37 1.57 5.26
CA ALA A 183 50.54 2.37 4.90
C ALA A 183 51.41 2.71 6.13
N LEU A 184 50.80 3.09 7.25
CA LEU A 184 51.50 3.35 8.50
C LEU A 184 52.19 2.09 9.04
N LYS A 185 51.54 0.92 9.00
CA LYS A 185 52.15 -0.36 9.39
C LYS A 185 53.35 -0.74 8.51
N VAL A 186 53.31 -0.41 7.21
CA VAL A 186 54.46 -0.62 6.32
C VAL A 186 55.62 0.29 6.71
N ILE A 187 55.35 1.57 6.97
CA ILE A 187 56.37 2.53 7.43
C ILE A 187 56.98 2.05 8.75
N GLU A 188 56.16 1.67 9.74
CA GLU A 188 56.61 1.18 11.04
C GLU A 188 57.54 -0.04 10.90
N ARG A 189 57.16 -1.03 10.07
CA ARG A 189 58.01 -2.21 9.80
C ARG A 189 59.34 -1.82 9.19
N SER A 190 59.34 -0.94 8.19
CA SER A 190 60.57 -0.49 7.52
C SER A 190 61.53 0.26 8.46
N LEU A 191 61.00 1.01 9.43
CA LEU A 191 61.81 1.70 10.44
C LEU A 191 62.44 0.72 11.44
N HIS A 192 61.67 -0.28 11.89
CA HIS A 192 62.18 -1.33 12.78
C HIS A 192 63.27 -2.17 12.11
N GLU A 193 63.11 -2.50 10.83
CA GLU A 193 64.12 -3.22 10.05
C GLU A 193 65.43 -2.42 9.93
N ARG A 194 65.35 -1.12 9.60
CA ARG A 194 66.52 -0.24 9.52
C ARG A 194 67.26 -0.15 10.86
N LYS A 195 66.52 0.08 11.96
CA LYS A 195 67.10 0.14 13.31
C LYS A 195 67.78 -1.17 13.70
N LYS A 196 67.22 -2.31 13.31
CA LYS A 196 67.83 -3.62 13.59
C LYS A 196 69.15 -3.82 12.84
N ILE A 197 69.23 -3.38 11.59
CA ILE A 197 70.46 -3.44 10.79
C ILE A 197 71.55 -2.56 11.42
N GLU A 198 71.21 -1.34 11.83
CA GLU A 198 72.14 -0.41 12.50
C GLU A 198 72.72 -1.00 13.81
N MET A 199 71.94 -1.76 14.58
CA MET A 199 72.42 -2.39 15.81
C MET A 199 73.33 -3.61 15.56
N THR A 200 73.20 -4.28 14.41
CA THR A 200 74.05 -5.43 14.06
C THR A 200 75.38 -5.06 13.42
N ASP A 201 75.53 -3.82 12.94
CA ASP A 201 76.76 -3.30 12.31
C ASP A 201 77.68 -2.54 13.29
N THR A 202 77.37 -2.52 14.58
CA THR A 202 78.27 -2.00 15.63
C THR A 202 79.25 -3.09 16.10
N PRO A 203 80.58 -2.97 15.84
CA PRO A 203 81.60 -3.93 16.24
C PRO A 203 81.95 -3.89 17.74
#